data_AF-A0A930MQH0-F1
#
_entry.id   AF-A0A930MQH0-F1
#
_cell.length_a   1.000
_cell.length_b   1.000
_cell.length_c   1.000
_cell.angle_alpha   90.00
_cell.angle_beta   90.00
_cell.angle_gamma   90.00
#
_symmetry.space_group_name_H-M   'P 1'
#
loop_
_entity.id
_entity.type
_entity.pdbx_description
1 polymer ?
#
loop_
_entity_poly.entity_id
_entity_poly.type
_entity_poly.pdbx_seq_one_letter_code
_entity_poly.pdbx_strand_id
1 'polypeptide(L)' 'VHESEGMNALRALADARALTEEVIAEARRVARRRVVMKERQGSREFARLGFTDFAGGKYSRVAYGVMEP' A
#
# COMPACT_ATOMS: atom_id res chain seq x y z
N VAL A 1 -2.72 -17.29 -12.66
CA VAL A 1 -3.95 -16.60 -12.19
C VAL A 1 -4.41 -17.15 -10.83
N HIS A 2 -3.49 -17.65 -9.99
CA HIS A 2 -3.81 -18.13 -8.63
C HIS A 2 -3.03 -17.32 -7.61
N GLU A 3 -3.53 -16.16 -7.23
CA GLU A 3 -3.05 -15.48 -6.03
C GLU A 3 -4.22 -15.27 -5.08
N SER A 4 -4.13 -15.92 -3.91
CA SER A 4 -5.06 -15.78 -2.78
C SER A 4 -6.51 -16.17 -3.08
N GLU A 5 -6.75 -17.39 -3.54
CA GLU A 5 -8.12 -17.94 -3.71
C GLU A 5 -8.92 -17.89 -2.41
N GLY A 6 -8.26 -18.12 -1.26
CA GLY A 6 -8.87 -18.00 0.07
C GLY A 6 -9.43 -16.60 0.38
N MET A 7 -9.03 -15.55 -0.35
CA MET A 7 -9.57 -14.20 -0.17
C MET A 7 -10.80 -13.91 -1.04
N ASN A 8 -11.16 -14.79 -1.98
CA ASN A 8 -12.20 -14.49 -2.97
C ASN A 8 -13.56 -14.16 -2.34
N ALA A 9 -13.96 -14.89 -1.29
CA ALA A 9 -15.20 -14.60 -0.57
C ALA A 9 -15.21 -13.21 0.09
N LEU A 10 -14.05 -12.74 0.57
CA LEU A 10 -13.92 -11.44 1.22
C LEU A 10 -13.86 -10.28 0.23
N ARG A 11 -13.51 -10.52 -1.05
CA ARG A 11 -13.41 -9.45 -2.06
C ARG A 11 -14.74 -8.72 -2.29
N ALA A 12 -15.86 -9.44 -2.23
CA ALA A 12 -17.20 -8.86 -2.38
C ALA A 12 -17.58 -7.93 -1.21
N LEU A 13 -16.93 -8.10 -0.05
CA LEU A 13 -17.15 -7.29 1.14
C LEU A 13 -16.09 -6.19 1.30
N ALA A 14 -15.06 -6.18 0.47
CA ALA A 14 -13.96 -5.24 0.57
C ALA A 14 -14.36 -3.87 0.02
N ASP A 15 -13.87 -2.81 0.65
CA ASP A 15 -13.91 -1.47 0.09
C ASP A 15 -12.87 -1.37 -1.02
N ALA A 16 -13.34 -1.21 -2.26
CA ALA A 16 -12.50 -1.13 -3.45
C ALA A 16 -12.03 0.30 -3.77
N ARG A 17 -12.38 1.31 -2.96
CA ARG A 17 -11.94 2.69 -3.17
C ARG A 17 -10.42 2.79 -3.04
N ALA A 18 -9.81 3.56 -3.93
CA ALA A 18 -8.40 3.88 -3.82
C ALA A 18 -8.15 4.73 -2.56
N LEU A 19 -6.95 4.59 -1.98
CA LEU A 19 -6.51 5.47 -0.90
C LEU A 19 -6.43 6.92 -1.41
N THR A 20 -6.74 7.88 -0.56
CA THR A 20 -6.62 9.30 -0.91
C THR A 20 -5.47 9.95 -0.16
N GLU A 21 -5.08 11.15 -0.59
CA GLU A 21 -4.04 11.91 0.10
C GLU A 21 -4.46 12.24 1.54
N GLU A 22 -5.75 12.46 1.79
CA GLU A 22 -6.29 12.68 3.13
C GLU A 22 -6.10 11.47 4.03
N VAL A 23 -6.29 10.24 3.49
CA VAL A 23 -6.03 9.01 4.25
C VAL A 23 -4.56 8.90 4.64
N ILE A 24 -3.65 9.29 3.73
CA ILE A 24 -2.22 9.31 4.02
C ILE A 24 -1.87 10.39 5.04
N ALA A 25 -2.47 11.59 4.94
CA ALA A 25 -2.28 12.67 5.90
C ALA A 25 -2.70 12.25 7.31
N GLU A 26 -3.86 11.60 7.46
CA GLU A 26 -4.29 11.06 8.75
C GLU A 26 -3.37 9.95 9.27
N ALA A 27 -2.93 9.05 8.39
CA ALA A 27 -1.96 8.01 8.75
C ALA A 27 -0.66 8.62 9.29
N ARG A 28 -0.12 9.66 8.64
CA ARG A 28 1.06 10.39 9.11
C ARG A 28 0.83 11.09 10.44
N ARG A 29 -0.35 11.71 10.62
CA ARG A 29 -0.71 12.39 11.87
C ARG A 29 -0.68 11.44 13.08
N VAL A 30 -1.14 10.20 12.92
CA VAL A 30 -1.25 9.24 14.04
C VAL A 30 -0.02 8.33 14.19
N ALA A 31 0.73 8.09 13.11
CA ALA A 31 1.84 7.17 13.15
C ALA A 31 3.04 7.77 13.90
N ARG A 32 3.37 7.18 15.06
CA ARG A 32 4.55 7.60 15.85
C ARG A 32 5.89 7.36 15.14
N ARG A 33 5.96 6.35 14.26
CA ARG A 33 7.24 5.88 13.70
C ARG A 33 7.31 6.00 12.19
N ARG A 34 6.43 5.30 11.46
CA ARG A 34 6.46 5.24 10.00
C ARG A 34 5.07 4.89 9.49
N VAL A 35 4.76 5.32 8.26
CA VAL A 35 3.62 4.81 7.49
C VAL A 35 4.18 3.84 6.45
N VAL A 36 3.57 2.65 6.34
CA VAL A 36 3.98 1.62 5.36
C VAL A 36 2.79 1.25 4.50
N MET A 37 2.94 1.39 3.19
CA MET A 37 1.95 0.99 2.19
C MET A 37 2.43 -0.26 1.46
N LYS A 38 1.64 -1.33 1.50
CA LYS A 38 1.85 -2.54 0.70
C LYS A 38 1.10 -2.41 -0.62
N GLU A 39 1.79 -2.55 -1.74
CA GLU A 39 1.18 -2.47 -3.07
C GLU A 39 1.99 -3.27 -4.10
N ARG A 40 1.44 -3.52 -5.29
CA ARG A 40 2.13 -4.13 -6.42
C ARG A 40 3.44 -3.40 -6.74
N GLN A 41 4.47 -4.18 -7.02
CA GLN A 41 5.75 -3.65 -7.48
C GLN A 41 5.54 -2.83 -8.77
N GLY A 42 6.09 -1.61 -8.80
CA GLY A 42 5.94 -0.69 -9.94
C GLY A 42 4.60 0.04 -10.01
N SER A 43 3.74 -0.05 -8.99
CA SER A 43 2.51 0.73 -8.93
C SER A 43 2.78 2.23 -8.90
N ARG A 44 1.98 2.99 -9.65
CA ARG A 44 2.02 4.46 -9.66
C ARG A 44 1.43 5.08 -8.39
N GLU A 45 0.70 4.30 -7.61
CA GLU A 45 0.08 4.76 -6.37
C GLU A 45 1.10 5.26 -5.37
N PHE A 46 2.29 4.67 -5.33
CA PHE A 46 3.37 5.16 -4.49
C PHE A 46 3.72 6.62 -4.81
N ALA A 47 3.97 6.93 -6.08
CA ALA A 47 4.29 8.29 -6.51
C ALA A 47 3.10 9.24 -6.31
N ARG A 48 1.88 8.78 -6.62
CA ARG A 48 0.65 9.57 -6.43
C ARG A 48 0.44 9.96 -4.96
N LEU A 49 0.75 9.04 -4.03
CA LEU A 49 0.53 9.22 -2.61
C LEU A 49 1.78 9.72 -1.86
N GLY A 50 2.88 10.00 -2.57
CA GLY A 50 4.09 10.63 -2.03
C GLY A 50 5.09 9.68 -1.36
N PHE A 51 5.00 8.36 -1.53
CA PHE A 51 5.99 7.42 -1.00
C PHE A 51 7.28 7.47 -1.84
N THR A 52 8.42 7.66 -1.17
CA THR A 52 9.74 7.77 -1.83
C THR A 52 10.72 6.65 -1.45
N ASP A 53 10.55 6.05 -0.27
CA ASP A 53 11.40 4.95 0.18
C ASP A 53 10.71 3.61 -0.06
N PHE A 54 11.43 2.67 -0.66
CA PHE A 54 10.88 1.37 -1.05
C PHE A 54 11.66 0.21 -0.47
N ALA A 55 10.94 -0.76 0.08
CA ALA A 55 11.46 -2.05 0.50
C ALA A 55 10.78 -3.19 -0.27
N GLY A 56 11.55 -4.23 -0.62
CA GLY A 56 11.04 -5.40 -1.33
C GLY A 56 12.17 -6.18 -2.00
N GLY A 57 11.94 -7.47 -2.22
CA GLY A 57 12.88 -8.30 -2.98
C GLY A 57 12.85 -7.94 -4.47
N LYS A 58 14.00 -8.04 -5.15
CA LYS A 58 14.15 -7.74 -6.59
C LYS A 58 13.10 -8.43 -7.47
N TYR A 59 12.66 -9.63 -7.10
CA TYR A 59 11.70 -10.46 -7.83
C TYR A 59 10.31 -10.56 -7.18
N SER A 60 10.05 -9.75 -6.14
CA SER A 60 8.78 -9.78 -5.41
C SER A 60 7.69 -9.01 -6.17
N ARG A 61 6.53 -9.65 -6.41
CA ARG A 61 5.37 -8.99 -7.04
C ARG A 61 4.78 -7.84 -6.21
N VAL A 62 5.15 -7.75 -4.94
CA VAL A 62 4.72 -6.71 -3.99
C VAL A 62 5.94 -5.89 -3.56
N ALA A 63 5.75 -4.59 -3.42
CA ALA A 63 6.68 -3.66 -2.78
C ALA A 63 6.02 -2.98 -1.58
N TYR A 64 6.86 -2.42 -0.72
CA TYR A 64 6.45 -1.64 0.44
C TYR A 64 6.98 -0.22 0.31
N GLY A 65 6.09 0.74 0.17
CA GLY A 65 6.41 2.16 0.31
C GLY A 65 6.48 2.51 1.78
N VAL A 66 7.50 3.26 2.18
CA VAL A 66 7.73 3.68 3.57
C VAL A 66 7.84 5.20 3.60
N MET A 67 7.18 5.80 4.59
CA MET A 67 7.37 7.21 4.96
C MET A 67 7.84 7.28 6.41
N GLU A 68 8.90 8.04 6.64
CA GLU A 68 9.25 8.51 7.98
C GLU A 68 8.39 9.74 8.37
N PRO A 69 8.26 10.08 9.66
CA PRO A 69 7.35 11.12 10.15
C PRO A 69 7.65 12.50 9.58
#